data_AF-A0A0D8XL24-F1
#
_entry.id   AF-A0A0D8XL24-F1
#
_cell.length_a   1.000
_cell.length_b   1.000
_cell.length_c   1.000
_cell.angle_alpha   90.00
_cell.angle_beta   90.00
_cell.angle_gamma   90.00
#
_symmetry.space_group_name_H-M   'P 1'
#
loop_
_entity.id
_entity.type
_entity.pdbx_description
1 polymer ?
#
loop_
_entity_poly.entity_id
_entity_poly.type
_entity_poly.pdbx_seq_one_letter_code
_entity_poly.pdbx_strand_id
1 'polypeptide(L)'
;MFVLYWKSYRFDVILHGKNITQHIDGAMRSWWTEYKKYGNTDPKNRYFSRLQYYGWANMAKGKSTRIGCSYSSCDGQQRALFSCIYNERAHCENQPIYEAGKPCEIDDDCTTFPRSKCIQSLGLCQVSSKLIDRETNTMCAGLNTTMSDDTRIFALDQHNFYRQIINFFQWNCHLD
;
A
#
# COMPACT_ATOMS: atom_id res chain seq x y z
N MET A 1 -7.45 26.08 29.58
CA MET A 1 -7.04 24.70 29.91
C MET A 1 -7.88 23.76 29.04
N PHE A 2 -7.36 23.34 27.89
CA PHE A 2 -8.07 22.47 26.96
C PHE A 2 -7.68 21.02 27.23
N VAL A 3 -8.64 20.23 27.72
CA VAL A 3 -8.48 18.80 27.98
C VAL A 3 -8.59 18.07 26.64
N LEU A 4 -7.45 17.63 26.10
CA LEU A 4 -7.41 16.74 24.94
C LEU A 4 -7.86 15.34 25.39
N TYR A 5 -9.09 14.98 25.06
CA TYR A 5 -9.58 13.60 25.19
C TYR A 5 -8.88 12.72 24.15
N TRP A 6 -7.92 11.93 24.61
CA TRP A 6 -7.37 10.82 23.83
C TRP A 6 -8.45 9.74 23.71
N LYS A 7 -9.21 9.72 22.61
CA LYS A 7 -9.91 8.50 22.22
C LYS A 7 -8.85 7.49 21.80
N SER A 8 -8.50 6.61 22.73
CA SER A 8 -7.74 5.40 22.44
C SER A 8 -8.59 4.53 21.53
N TYR A 9 -8.30 4.54 20.23
CA TYR A 9 -8.75 3.49 19.34
C TYR A 9 -7.90 2.26 19.67
N ARG A 10 -8.40 1.38 20.56
CA ARG A 10 -7.86 0.03 20.69
C ARG A 10 -8.14 -0.70 19.39
N PHE A 11 -7.12 -0.82 18.55
CA PHE A 11 -7.09 -1.85 17.52
C PHE A 11 -6.74 -3.15 18.25
N ASP A 12 -7.74 -3.82 18.83
CA ASP A 12 -7.57 -5.17 19.39
C ASP A 12 -7.46 -6.16 18.22
N VAL A 13 -6.32 -6.12 17.52
CA VAL A 13 -5.93 -7.20 16.62
C VAL A 13 -5.36 -8.30 17.52
N ILE A 14 -6.17 -9.32 17.80
CA ILE A 14 -5.70 -10.53 18.49
C ILE A 14 -4.77 -11.26 17.51
N LEU A 15 -3.49 -10.93 17.59
CA LEU A 15 -2.47 -11.59 16.81
C LEU A 15 -2.05 -12.86 17.55
N HIS A 16 -2.50 -14.02 17.07
CA HIS A 16 -2.09 -15.31 17.60
C HIS A 16 -0.66 -15.65 17.14
N GLY A 17 0.33 -15.53 18.04
CA GLY A 17 1.71 -15.93 17.81
C GLY A 17 2.63 -15.50 18.95
N LYS A 18 3.75 -16.21 19.14
CA LYS A 18 4.86 -15.76 20.04
C LYS A 18 6.02 -15.14 19.25
N ASN A 19 5.91 -15.10 17.92
CA ASN A 19 6.97 -14.72 16.98
C ASN A 19 6.48 -13.62 16.03
N ILE A 20 7.26 -12.55 15.88
CA ILE A 20 6.96 -11.37 15.04
C ILE A 20 6.58 -11.77 13.60
N THR A 21 7.23 -12.77 13.01
CA THR A 21 6.91 -13.24 11.66
C THR A 21 5.46 -13.76 11.57
N GLN A 22 4.98 -14.45 12.61
CA GLN A 22 3.59 -14.93 12.68
C GLN A 22 2.61 -13.77 12.87
N HIS A 23 2.98 -12.75 13.64
CA HIS A 23 2.18 -11.53 13.78
C HIS A 23 1.99 -10.82 12.44
N ILE A 24 3.08 -10.70 11.65
CA ILE A 24 3.03 -10.08 10.32
C ILE A 24 2.16 -10.90 9.36
N ASP A 25 2.37 -12.22 9.29
CA ASP A 25 1.55 -13.10 8.43
C ASP A 25 0.06 -13.06 8.84
N GLY A 26 -0.22 -13.09 10.14
CA GLY A 26 -1.57 -12.95 10.68
C GLY A 26 -2.23 -11.62 10.32
N ALA A 27 -1.51 -10.50 10.43
CA ALA A 27 -2.01 -9.19 10.06
C ALA A 27 -2.33 -9.10 8.55
N MET A 28 -1.40 -9.54 7.69
CA MET A 28 -1.59 -9.57 6.23
C MET A 28 -2.79 -10.42 5.83
N ARG A 29 -2.94 -11.62 6.43
CA ARG A 29 -4.11 -12.48 6.18
C ARG A 29 -5.41 -11.88 6.69
N SER A 30 -5.37 -11.22 7.84
CA SER A 30 -6.55 -10.55 8.41
C SER A 30 -7.06 -9.47 7.44
N TRP A 31 -6.18 -8.56 7.01
CA TRP A 31 -6.53 -7.53 6.03
C TRP A 31 -7.02 -8.14 4.71
N TRP A 32 -6.33 -9.15 4.20
CA TRP A 32 -6.74 -9.79 2.96
C TRP A 32 -8.10 -10.47 3.06
N THR A 33 -8.46 -11.07 4.20
CA THR A 33 -9.73 -11.79 4.34
C THR A 33 -10.95 -10.89 4.59
N GLU A 34 -10.76 -9.58 4.71
CA GLU A 34 -11.85 -8.61 4.83
C GLU A 34 -12.83 -8.70 3.65
N TYR A 35 -12.38 -9.00 2.42
CA TYR A 35 -13.30 -9.19 1.29
C TYR A 35 -14.24 -10.37 1.49
N LYS A 36 -13.81 -11.44 2.18
CA LYS A 36 -14.69 -12.59 2.45
C LYS A 36 -15.75 -12.23 3.48
N LYS A 37 -15.37 -11.42 4.47
CA LYS A 37 -16.24 -11.05 5.59
C LYS A 37 -17.26 -9.99 5.20
N TYR A 38 -16.83 -8.97 4.46
CA TYR A 38 -17.65 -7.81 4.14
C TYR A 38 -18.10 -7.75 2.68
N GLY A 39 -17.38 -8.41 1.76
CA GLY A 39 -17.70 -8.49 0.34
C GLY A 39 -17.39 -7.22 -0.45
N ASN A 40 -17.09 -7.38 -1.75
CA ASN A 40 -17.40 -6.38 -2.75
C ASN A 40 -18.35 -7.00 -3.77
N THR A 41 -19.61 -6.57 -3.81
CA THR A 41 -20.61 -7.08 -4.75
C THR A 41 -20.83 -6.16 -5.94
N ASP A 42 -20.12 -5.03 -6.01
CA ASP A 42 -20.19 -4.13 -7.15
C ASP A 42 -19.49 -4.76 -8.37
N PRO A 43 -20.18 -4.94 -9.50
CA PRO A 43 -19.61 -5.60 -10.67
C PRO A 43 -18.47 -4.81 -11.31
N LYS A 44 -18.32 -3.52 -10.99
CA LYS A 44 -17.21 -2.66 -11.43
C LYS A 44 -16.10 -2.57 -10.36
N ASN A 45 -16.18 -3.40 -9.31
CA ASN A 45 -15.25 -3.42 -8.18
C ASN A 45 -15.05 -2.05 -7.53
N ARG A 46 -16.09 -1.20 -7.51
CA ARG A 46 -16.00 0.13 -6.89
C ARG A 46 -15.84 0.02 -5.38
N TYR A 47 -15.11 0.98 -4.82
CA TYR A 47 -14.91 1.11 -3.40
C TYR A 47 -16.10 1.81 -2.73
N PHE A 48 -16.57 1.26 -1.61
CA PHE A 48 -17.59 1.84 -0.76
C PHE A 48 -17.16 1.81 0.71
N SER A 49 -16.95 2.97 1.31
CA SER A 49 -16.51 3.11 2.71
C SER A 49 -17.40 2.38 3.72
N ARG A 50 -18.71 2.28 3.45
CA ARG A 50 -19.67 1.56 4.29
C ARG A 50 -19.37 0.06 4.47
N LEU A 51 -18.55 -0.54 3.60
CA LEU A 51 -18.24 -1.97 3.63
C LEU A 51 -17.04 -2.33 4.53
N GLN A 52 -16.30 -1.36 5.09
CA GLN A 52 -15.27 -1.58 6.13
C GLN A 52 -14.11 -2.55 5.79
N TYR A 53 -13.90 -2.82 4.51
CA TYR A 53 -12.81 -3.61 3.91
C TYR A 53 -11.55 -2.80 3.50
N TYR A 54 -11.14 -1.85 4.34
CA TYR A 54 -10.06 -0.90 4.03
C TYR A 54 -8.70 -1.58 3.78
N GLY A 55 -8.38 -2.61 4.56
CA GLY A 55 -7.14 -3.38 4.44
C GLY A 55 -7.08 -4.14 3.13
N TRP A 56 -8.16 -4.86 2.80
CA TRP A 56 -8.26 -5.55 1.52
C TRP A 56 -8.19 -4.59 0.34
N ALA A 57 -8.91 -3.47 0.37
CA ALA A 57 -8.94 -2.52 -0.73
C ALA A 57 -7.54 -1.97 -1.05
N ASN A 58 -6.73 -1.66 -0.04
CA ASN A 58 -5.35 -1.23 -0.23
C ASN A 58 -4.49 -2.34 -0.87
N MET A 59 -4.62 -3.58 -0.40
CA MET A 59 -3.87 -4.72 -0.93
C MET A 59 -4.25 -5.06 -2.37
N ALA A 60 -5.52 -4.89 -2.74
CA ALA A 60 -6.07 -5.26 -4.04
C ALA A 60 -6.08 -4.12 -5.07
N LYS A 61 -5.57 -2.92 -4.72
CA LYS A 61 -5.60 -1.75 -5.61
C LYS A 61 -4.76 -2.01 -6.87
N GLY A 62 -5.40 -2.19 -8.02
CA GLY A 62 -4.73 -2.63 -9.26
C GLY A 62 -3.70 -1.64 -9.82
N LYS A 63 -3.88 -0.34 -9.57
CA LYS A 63 -2.89 0.70 -9.96
C LYS A 63 -1.68 0.75 -9.02
N SER A 64 -1.71 0.07 -7.86
CA SER A 64 -0.61 0.11 -6.89
C SER A 64 0.57 -0.72 -7.38
N THR A 65 1.75 -0.11 -7.47
CA THR A 65 2.96 -0.73 -8.02
C THR A 65 4.08 -0.86 -6.99
N ARG A 66 3.93 -0.19 -5.84
CA ARG A 66 4.91 -0.16 -4.77
C ARG A 66 4.23 -0.33 -3.41
N ILE A 67 4.86 -1.13 -2.57
CA ILE A 67 4.46 -1.37 -1.19
C ILE A 67 5.70 -1.23 -0.31
N GLY A 68 5.55 -0.54 0.82
CA GLY A 68 6.56 -0.46 1.87
C GLY A 68 5.95 -0.84 3.20
N CYS A 69 6.50 -1.85 3.88
CA CYS A 69 6.00 -2.28 5.18
C CYS A 69 7.08 -2.14 6.24
N SER A 70 6.65 -1.87 7.48
CA SER A 70 7.53 -1.78 8.64
C SER A 70 6.83 -2.39 9.86
N TYR A 71 7.63 -2.87 10.81
CA TYR A 71 7.13 -3.32 12.09
C TYR A 71 7.98 -2.77 13.23
N SER A 72 7.36 -2.65 14.40
CA SER A 72 8.02 -2.34 15.65
C SER A 72 7.52 -3.27 16.75
N SER A 73 8.45 -3.87 17.50
CA SER A 73 8.11 -4.69 18.66
C SER A 73 7.77 -3.80 19.86
N CYS A 74 6.67 -4.09 20.54
CA CYS A 74 6.26 -3.44 21.78
C CYS A 74 6.27 -4.46 22.93
N ASP A 75 6.39 -3.97 24.17
CA ASP A 75 6.24 -4.76 25.41
C ASP A 75 7.12 -6.03 25.46
N GLY A 76 8.44 -5.88 25.31
CA GLY A 76 9.37 -6.99 25.43
C GLY A 76 9.16 -8.08 24.36
N GLN A 77 8.79 -7.69 23.14
CA GLN A 77 8.49 -8.56 21.98
C GLN A 77 7.20 -9.37 22.06
N GLN A 78 6.31 -9.10 23.02
CA GLN A 78 5.01 -9.78 23.12
C GLN A 78 3.95 -9.18 22.20
N ARG A 79 4.17 -7.96 21.69
CA ARG A 79 3.30 -7.28 20.73
C ARG A 79 4.12 -6.75 19.57
N ALA A 80 3.50 -6.62 18.41
CA ALA A 80 4.10 -5.98 17.26
C ALA A 80 3.10 -5.01 16.64
N LEU A 81 3.53 -3.77 16.41
CA LEU A 81 2.86 -2.86 15.51
C LEU A 81 3.39 -3.15 14.11
N PHE A 82 2.52 -3.50 13.18
CA PHE A 82 2.87 -3.74 11.78
C PHE A 82 2.02 -2.83 10.89
N SER A 83 2.67 -2.18 9.92
CA SER A 83 2.00 -1.26 9.01
C SER A 83 2.60 -1.36 7.62
N CYS A 84 1.75 -1.21 6.61
CA CYS A 84 2.13 -1.13 5.21
C CYS A 84 1.58 0.15 4.59
N ILE A 85 2.38 0.74 3.71
CA ILE A 85 2.08 1.90 2.91
C ILE A 85 2.11 1.48 1.43
N TYR A 86 1.17 2.02 0.67
CA TYR A 86 0.99 1.77 -0.75
C TYR A 86 1.10 3.09 -1.49
N ASN A 87 1.65 3.08 -2.70
CA ASN A 87 1.81 4.31 -3.50
C ASN A 87 0.49 4.81 -4.11
N GLU A 88 -0.58 4.02 -4.03
CA GLU A 88 -1.90 4.37 -4.56
C GLU A 88 -2.97 4.38 -3.47
N ARG A 89 -3.98 5.23 -3.65
CA ARG A 89 -5.13 5.32 -2.75
C ARG A 89 -6.24 4.36 -3.19
N ALA A 90 -6.57 3.40 -2.34
CA ALA A 90 -7.72 2.53 -2.57
C ALA A 90 -9.05 3.11 -2.08
N HIS A 91 -9.02 3.95 -1.04
CA HIS A 91 -10.22 4.44 -0.33
C HIS A 91 -10.84 5.65 -1.02
N CYS A 92 -11.20 5.47 -2.28
CA CYS A 92 -11.84 6.47 -3.10
C CYS A 92 -13.25 6.03 -3.45
N GLU A 93 -14.24 6.70 -2.85
CA GLU A 93 -15.65 6.33 -3.00
C GLU A 93 -16.05 6.31 -4.48
N ASN A 94 -16.78 5.27 -4.87
CA ASN A 94 -17.23 5.03 -6.24
C ASN A 94 -16.12 4.84 -7.29
N GLN A 95 -14.84 4.75 -6.89
CA GLN A 95 -13.73 4.45 -7.80
C GLN A 95 -13.40 2.96 -7.79
N PRO A 96 -13.02 2.37 -8.93
CA PRO A 96 -12.65 0.95 -8.98
C PRO A 96 -11.39 0.70 -8.15
N ILE A 97 -11.43 -0.37 -7.34
CA ILE A 97 -10.26 -0.90 -6.64
C ILE A 97 -9.33 -1.54 -7.66
N TYR A 98 -9.87 -2.33 -8.57
CA TYR A 98 -9.17 -2.87 -9.74
C TYR A 98 -10.15 -3.00 -10.91
N GLU A 99 -9.61 -3.05 -12.13
CA GLU A 99 -10.41 -3.19 -13.34
C GLU A 99 -10.94 -4.63 -13.44
N ALA A 100 -12.25 -4.77 -13.66
CA ALA A 100 -12.84 -6.08 -13.90
C ALA A 100 -12.44 -6.57 -15.31
N GLY A 101 -11.83 -7.75 -15.38
CA GLY A 101 -11.34 -8.28 -16.65
C GLY A 101 -10.68 -9.64 -16.50
N LYS A 102 -10.14 -10.14 -17.60
CA LYS A 102 -9.28 -11.32 -17.59
C LYS A 102 -7.87 -10.93 -17.09
N PRO A 103 -7.17 -11.82 -16.39
CA PRO A 103 -5.75 -11.64 -16.11
C PRO A 103 -4.96 -11.50 -17.42
N CYS A 104 -3.79 -10.86 -17.38
CA CYS A 104 -2.96 -10.74 -18.57
C CYS A 104 -2.45 -12.11 -19.04
N GLU A 105 -2.38 -12.31 -20.35
CA GLU A 105 -1.78 -13.49 -20.99
C GLU A 105 -0.57 -13.09 -21.84
N ILE A 106 -0.52 -11.86 -22.35
CA ILE A 106 0.60 -11.30 -23.12
C ILE A 106 0.95 -9.90 -22.62
N ASP A 107 2.16 -9.42 -22.95
CA ASP A 107 2.64 -8.09 -22.53
C ASP A 107 1.69 -6.96 -22.97
N ASP A 108 1.05 -7.10 -24.14
CA ASP A 108 0.13 -6.11 -24.71
C ASP A 108 -1.18 -5.96 -23.91
N ASP A 109 -1.55 -6.93 -23.07
CA ASP A 109 -2.71 -6.81 -22.19
C ASP A 109 -2.47 -5.78 -21.06
N CYS A 110 -1.20 -5.50 -20.75
CA CYS A 110 -0.79 -4.62 -19.66
C CYS A 110 -0.74 -3.15 -20.10
N THR A 111 -1.92 -2.56 -20.30
CA THR A 111 -2.08 -1.22 -20.87
C THR A 111 -2.03 -0.08 -19.85
N THR A 112 -2.20 -0.36 -18.54
CA THR A 112 -2.29 0.66 -17.48
C THR A 112 -1.04 1.54 -17.39
N PHE A 113 0.15 0.96 -17.57
CA PHE A 113 1.42 1.69 -17.56
C PHE A 113 2.23 1.34 -18.81
N PRO A 114 2.81 2.33 -19.52
CA PRO A 114 3.59 2.08 -20.73
C PRO A 114 4.76 1.11 -20.50
N ARG A 115 4.98 0.20 -21.47
CA ARG A 115 6.04 -0.81 -21.43
C ARG A 115 5.95 -1.75 -20.22
N SER A 116 4.74 -2.01 -19.72
CA SER A 116 4.55 -3.08 -18.74
C SER A 116 4.68 -4.44 -19.43
N LYS A 117 5.03 -5.46 -18.65
CA LYS A 117 5.10 -6.85 -19.09
C LYS A 117 4.14 -7.71 -18.31
N CYS A 118 3.65 -8.77 -18.91
CA CYS A 118 2.80 -9.73 -18.24
C CYS A 118 3.63 -10.85 -17.59
N ILE A 119 3.41 -11.07 -16.30
CA ILE A 119 3.87 -12.29 -15.62
C ILE A 119 2.78 -13.34 -15.79
N GLN A 120 2.84 -14.08 -16.91
CA GLN A 120 1.81 -15.05 -17.32
C GLN A 120 1.44 -16.06 -16.24
N SER A 121 2.43 -16.56 -15.48
CA SER A 121 2.20 -17.54 -14.41
C SER A 121 1.36 -17.00 -13.25
N LEU A 122 1.27 -15.67 -13.10
CA LEU A 122 0.50 -15.00 -12.05
C LEU A 122 -0.71 -14.23 -12.62
N GLY A 123 -0.75 -13.99 -13.93
CA GLY A 123 -1.72 -13.11 -14.56
C GLY A 123 -1.60 -11.64 -14.10
N LEU A 124 -0.40 -11.22 -13.68
CA LEU A 124 -0.13 -9.90 -13.13
C LEU A 124 0.75 -9.06 -14.07
N CYS A 125 0.42 -7.78 -14.18
CA CYS A 125 1.22 -6.82 -14.92
C CYS A 125 2.38 -6.29 -14.08
N GLN A 126 3.60 -6.48 -14.55
CA GLN A 126 4.81 -5.90 -14.00
C GLN A 126 5.15 -4.63 -14.76
N VAL A 127 5.09 -3.50 -14.07
CA VAL A 127 5.56 -2.23 -14.63
C VAL A 127 7.05 -2.35 -14.90
N SER A 128 7.49 -2.02 -16.12
CA SER A 128 8.93 -1.92 -16.37
C SER A 128 9.47 -0.88 -15.41
N SER A 129 10.45 -1.28 -14.61
CA SER A 129 11.16 -0.34 -13.77
C SER A 129 11.72 0.74 -14.70
N LYS A 130 11.08 1.92 -14.75
CA LYS A 130 11.61 3.15 -15.33
C LYS A 130 13.10 3.11 -15.06
N LEU A 131 13.96 3.05 -16.10
CA LEU A 131 15.42 2.80 -15.99
C LEU A 131 15.90 3.32 -14.64
N ILE A 132 15.95 2.42 -13.64
CA ILE A 132 16.18 2.88 -12.29
C ILE A 132 17.66 3.16 -12.31
N ASP A 133 17.99 4.43 -12.21
CA ASP A 133 19.35 4.83 -12.00
C ASP A 133 19.72 4.42 -10.56
N ARG A 134 20.10 3.14 -10.42
CA ARG A 134 20.48 2.51 -9.15
C ARG A 134 21.89 2.90 -8.73
N GLU A 135 22.64 3.54 -9.61
CA GLU A 135 24.06 3.84 -9.45
C GLU A 135 24.29 5.31 -9.12
N THR A 136 23.41 6.22 -9.55
CA THR A 136 23.54 7.63 -9.20
C THR A 136 23.40 7.86 -7.71
N ASN A 137 24.47 8.44 -7.18
CA ASN A 137 24.55 8.97 -5.84
C ASN A 137 25.15 10.38 -5.91
N THR A 138 24.47 11.27 -6.62
CA THR A 138 24.83 12.68 -6.70
C THR A 138 24.32 13.46 -5.50
N MET A 139 23.16 13.09 -4.95
CA MET A 139 22.58 13.77 -3.78
C MET A 139 23.42 13.56 -2.50
N CYS A 140 24.11 12.43 -2.39
CA CYS A 140 25.03 12.13 -1.30
C CYS A 140 26.41 11.70 -1.84
N ALA A 141 26.92 12.48 -2.81
CA ALA A 141 28.22 12.25 -3.41
C ALA A 141 29.32 12.12 -2.34
N GLY A 142 30.19 11.12 -2.48
CA GLY A 142 31.32 10.87 -1.58
C GLY A 142 31.05 9.88 -0.43
N LEU A 143 29.81 9.40 -0.28
CA LEU A 143 29.49 8.30 0.64
C LEU A 143 29.31 7.00 -0.13
N ASN A 144 30.03 5.94 0.27
CA ASN A 144 29.83 4.59 -0.25
C ASN A 144 28.56 4.00 0.39
N THR A 145 27.41 4.30 -0.22
CA THR A 145 26.10 3.80 0.23
C THR A 145 25.45 2.97 -0.86
N THR A 146 24.65 1.99 -0.47
CA THR A 146 23.80 1.19 -1.38
C THR A 146 22.52 1.93 -1.80
N MET A 147 22.38 3.20 -1.40
CA MET A 147 21.18 4.01 -1.63
C MET A 147 21.36 4.90 -2.88
N SER A 148 20.41 4.80 -3.81
CA SER A 148 20.34 5.62 -5.03
C SER A 148 19.56 6.92 -4.83
N ASP A 149 19.80 7.90 -5.69
CA ASP A 149 19.06 9.17 -5.67
C ASP A 149 17.56 8.99 -5.93
N ASP A 150 17.16 8.05 -6.79
CA ASP A 150 15.74 7.72 -7.03
C ASP A 150 15.04 7.25 -5.75
N THR A 151 15.71 6.40 -4.98
CA THR A 151 15.16 5.91 -3.70
C THR A 151 15.06 7.04 -2.66
N ARG A 152 16.02 7.98 -2.64
CA ARG A 152 15.98 9.17 -1.77
C ARG A 152 14.81 10.09 -2.13
N ILE A 153 14.63 10.37 -3.41
CA ILE A 153 13.54 11.22 -3.91
C ILE A 153 12.19 10.58 -3.58
N PHE A 154 12.02 9.29 -3.85
CA PHE A 154 10.78 8.58 -3.53
C PHE A 154 10.44 8.64 -2.03
N ALA A 155 11.42 8.36 -1.16
CA ALA A 155 11.20 8.43 0.28
C ALA A 155 10.85 9.85 0.74
N LEU A 156 11.51 10.87 0.17
CA LEU A 156 11.25 12.27 0.46
C LEU A 156 9.85 12.70 -0.01
N ASP A 157 9.47 12.36 -1.23
CA ASP A 157 8.15 12.68 -1.79
C ASP A 157 7.05 12.05 -0.96
N GLN A 158 7.23 10.78 -0.56
CA GLN A 158 6.27 10.08 0.29
C GLN A 158 6.15 10.73 1.67
N HIS A 159 7.28 11.12 2.29
CA HIS A 159 7.28 11.80 3.57
C HIS A 159 6.66 13.20 3.50
N ASN A 160 6.97 13.95 2.44
CA ASN A 160 6.42 15.27 2.18
C ASN A 160 4.92 15.20 1.91
N PHE A 161 4.46 14.20 1.15
CA PHE A 161 3.05 13.90 0.96
C PHE A 161 2.35 13.71 2.31
N TYR A 162 2.89 12.88 3.21
CA TYR A 162 2.31 12.69 4.54
C TYR A 162 2.38 13.94 5.43
N ARG A 163 3.44 14.75 5.33
CA ARG A 163 3.54 16.04 6.04
C ARG A 163 2.50 17.05 5.56
N GLN A 164 2.20 17.07 4.26
CA GLN A 164 1.17 17.95 3.70
C GLN A 164 -0.24 17.51 4.10
N ILE A 165 -0.47 16.20 4.27
CA ILE A 165 -1.75 15.65 4.74
C ILE A 165 -2.09 16.09 6.17
N ILE A 166 -1.09 16.32 7.03
CA ILE A 166 -1.34 16.86 8.39
C ILE A 166 -1.98 18.26 8.32
N ASN A 167 -1.79 19.00 7.22
CA ASN A 167 -2.27 20.37 7.05
C ASN A 167 -3.51 20.52 6.15
N PHE A 168 -4.04 19.46 5.53
CA PHE A 168 -5.18 19.61 4.61
C PHE A 168 -6.13 18.40 4.63
N PHE A 169 -7.25 18.58 5.34
CA PHE A 169 -8.33 17.60 5.48
C PHE A 169 -9.30 17.64 4.28
N GLN A 170 -8.81 17.59 3.03
CA GLN A 170 -9.66 17.28 1.87
C GLN A 170 -8.77 17.05 0.64
N TRP A 171 -8.65 15.81 0.16
CA TRP A 171 -8.01 15.55 -1.13
C TRP A 171 -8.83 14.60 -1.98
N ASN A 172 -9.20 15.13 -3.15
CA ASN A 172 -10.14 14.59 -4.13
C ASN A 172 -9.59 13.36 -4.84
N CYS A 173 -10.46 12.38 -5.06
CA CYS A 173 -10.20 11.15 -5.81
C CYS A 173 -10.18 11.37 -7.34
N HIS A 174 -9.68 12.50 -7.80
CA HIS A 174 -9.58 12.88 -9.21
C HIS A 174 -8.14 13.25 -9.50
N LEU A 175 -7.32 12.24 -9.75
CA LEU A 175 -6.09 12.35 -10.52
C LEU A 175 -6.04 11.08 -11.37
N ASP A 176 -6.78 11.11 -12.47
CA ASP A 176 -6.43 10.36 -13.68
C ASP A 176 -5.42 11.21 -14.47
#